data_AF-A0A1F4DJY1-F1
#
_entry.id   AF-A0A1F4DJY1-F1
#
_cell.length_a   1.000
_cell.length_b   1.000
_cell.length_c   1.000
_cell.angle_alpha   90.00
_cell.angle_beta   90.00
_cell.angle_gamma   90.00
#
_symmetry.space_group_name_H-M   'P 1'
#
loop_
_entity.id
_entity.type
_entity.pdbx_description
1 polymer ?
#
loop_
_entity_poly.entity_id
_entity_poly.type
_entity_poly.pdbx_seq_one_letter_code
_entity_poly.pdbx_strand_id
1 'polypeptide(L)'
;MKRLELARLLAAAKRLIRHHDFVIVGSLSILGATLDPPEEMVGSIDVDLYPKSDPGRIDEIARTLGEGSAFHRRHGIYADPVSPFLPSLPAGWEERLIALPLATGVTAWCLEPHDAAVSKYVRGEERDRLWCRAGLAHRILKANTLRERLRNTHAVEPGEIDRARAAIAADVRALRSTRTREITKRRARN
;
A
#
# COMPACT_ATOMS: atom_id res chain seq x y z
N MET A 1 -7.37 7.41 -6.05
CA MET A 1 -6.34 7.64 -7.08
C MET A 1 -6.33 6.54 -8.15
N LYS A 2 -6.08 6.87 -9.41
CA LYS A 2 -5.93 5.93 -10.54
C LYS A 2 -4.47 5.88 -11.06
N ARG A 3 -4.11 4.84 -11.82
CA ARG A 3 -2.76 4.71 -12.43
C ARG A 3 -2.32 5.93 -13.27
N LEU A 4 -3.26 6.63 -13.90
CA LEU A 4 -2.96 7.83 -14.67
C LEU A 4 -2.48 8.99 -13.78
N GLU A 5 -3.05 9.12 -12.59
CA GLU A 5 -2.65 10.13 -11.59
C GLU A 5 -1.26 9.80 -11.03
N LEU A 6 -1.03 8.53 -10.68
CA LEU A 6 0.29 8.04 -10.30
C LEU A 6 1.33 8.31 -11.38
N ALA A 7 1.03 8.01 -12.65
CA ALA A 7 1.94 8.29 -13.76
C ALA A 7 2.26 9.76 -13.94
N ARG A 8 1.29 10.65 -13.68
CA ARG A 8 1.52 12.10 -13.73
C ARG A 8 2.46 12.55 -12.61
N LEU A 9 2.24 12.10 -11.37
CA LEU A 9 3.11 12.42 -10.24
C LEU A 9 4.53 11.91 -10.48
N LEU A 10 4.69 10.64 -10.87
CA LEU A 10 5.99 10.03 -11.08
C LEU A 10 6.73 10.61 -12.29
N ALA A 11 6.02 11.06 -13.33
CA ALA A 11 6.63 11.82 -14.42
C ALA A 11 7.17 13.18 -13.96
N ALA A 12 6.46 13.87 -13.06
CA ALA A 12 6.94 15.11 -12.45
C ALA A 12 8.19 14.85 -11.59
N ALA A 13 8.17 13.77 -10.78
CA ALA A 13 9.33 13.36 -9.98
C ALA A 13 10.54 13.04 -10.88
N LYS A 14 10.37 12.23 -11.94
CA LYS A 14 11.42 11.95 -12.93
C LYS A 14 12.01 13.24 -13.52
N ARG A 15 11.18 14.22 -13.87
CA ARG A 15 11.67 15.50 -14.41
C ARG A 15 12.51 16.29 -13.39
N LEU A 16 12.11 16.23 -12.13
CA LEU A 16 12.77 16.93 -11.03
C LEU A 16 14.12 16.30 -10.69
N ILE A 17 14.15 14.99 -10.43
CA ILE A 17 15.35 14.32 -9.87
C ILE A 17 16.12 13.45 -10.88
N ARG A 18 15.61 13.29 -12.11
CA ARG A 18 16.21 12.48 -13.20
C ARG A 18 16.30 10.97 -12.97
N HIS A 19 15.56 10.44 -12.00
CA HIS A 19 15.41 9.00 -11.79
C HIS A 19 14.19 8.41 -12.51
N HIS A 20 14.30 7.14 -12.89
CA HIS A 20 13.28 6.42 -13.68
C HIS A 20 12.54 5.36 -12.87
N ASP A 21 13.06 5.00 -11.69
CA ASP A 21 12.58 3.91 -10.86
C ASP A 21 12.23 4.44 -9.48
N PHE A 22 10.98 4.28 -9.08
CA PHE A 22 10.46 4.71 -7.79
C PHE A 22 9.83 3.52 -7.07
N VAL A 23 10.21 3.30 -5.82
CA VAL A 23 9.52 2.32 -4.98
C VAL A 23 8.29 2.99 -4.41
N ILE A 24 7.14 2.35 -4.56
CA ILE A 24 5.86 2.79 -4.02
C ILE A 24 5.51 1.87 -2.85
N VAL A 25 5.40 2.49 -1.67
CA VAL A 25 4.97 1.81 -0.46
C VAL A 25 3.55 2.27 -0.10
N GLY A 26 3.05 1.83 1.06
CA GLY A 26 1.73 2.27 1.52
C GLY A 26 0.57 1.78 0.66
N SER A 27 -0.54 2.51 0.72
CA SER A 27 -1.85 2.06 0.19
C SER A 27 -1.87 1.90 -1.32
N LEU A 28 -1.22 2.81 -2.05
CA LEU A 28 -1.30 2.87 -3.51
C LEU A 28 -0.36 1.90 -4.23
N SER A 29 0.48 1.18 -3.50
CA SER A 29 1.20 0.01 -4.02
C SER A 29 0.25 -1.03 -4.66
N ILE A 30 -1.02 -1.08 -4.24
CA ILE A 30 -2.03 -1.97 -4.82
C ILE A 30 -2.21 -1.78 -6.33
N LEU A 31 -1.93 -0.57 -6.84
CA LEU A 31 -2.05 -0.26 -8.26
C LEU A 31 -1.12 -1.11 -9.12
N GLY A 32 -0.02 -1.66 -8.57
CA GLY A 32 0.85 -2.60 -9.27
C GLY A 32 0.26 -4.01 -9.38
N ALA A 33 -0.56 -4.44 -8.42
CA ALA A 33 -1.03 -5.82 -8.31
C ALA A 33 -2.37 -6.11 -9.02
N THR A 34 -3.21 -5.10 -9.22
CA THR A 34 -4.52 -5.25 -9.88
C THR A 34 -4.87 -4.03 -10.73
N LEU A 35 -5.67 -4.25 -11.78
CA LEU A 35 -6.22 -3.18 -12.63
C LEU A 35 -7.47 -2.54 -12.01
N ASP A 36 -8.19 -3.28 -11.18
CA ASP A 36 -9.46 -2.88 -10.58
C ASP A 36 -9.41 -3.13 -9.05
N PRO A 37 -8.65 -2.32 -8.31
CA PRO A 37 -8.60 -2.41 -6.85
C PRO A 37 -9.91 -1.90 -6.22
N PRO A 38 -10.34 -2.46 -5.07
CA PRO A 38 -11.42 -1.90 -4.28
C PRO A 38 -11.17 -0.43 -3.93
N GLU A 39 -12.24 0.37 -3.83
CA GLU A 39 -12.16 1.81 -3.60
C GLU A 39 -11.41 2.15 -2.30
N GLU A 40 -11.64 1.36 -1.25
CA GLU A 40 -10.98 1.50 0.04
C GLU A 40 -9.47 1.28 -0.05
N MET A 41 -8.99 0.60 -1.09
CA MET A 41 -7.57 0.34 -1.30
C MET A 41 -6.86 1.45 -2.09
N VAL A 42 -7.62 2.38 -2.70
CA VAL A 42 -7.10 3.48 -3.53
C VAL A 42 -7.60 4.86 -3.12
N GLY A 43 -8.16 5.00 -1.91
CA GLY A 43 -8.69 6.26 -1.40
C GLY A 43 -7.66 7.34 -1.05
N SER A 44 -6.35 7.03 -1.07
CA SER A 44 -5.29 8.02 -0.82
C SER A 44 -5.19 9.07 -1.92
N ILE A 45 -4.77 10.28 -1.52
CA ILE A 45 -4.40 11.40 -2.40
C ILE A 45 -2.88 11.64 -2.40
N ASP A 46 -2.20 11.12 -1.39
CA ASP A 46 -0.77 11.01 -1.20
C ASP A 46 -0.21 9.73 -1.84
N VAL A 47 1.04 9.76 -2.28
CA VAL A 47 1.79 8.59 -2.74
C VAL A 47 3.06 8.44 -1.92
N ASP A 48 3.08 7.45 -1.03
CA ASP A 48 4.28 7.07 -0.29
C ASP A 48 5.35 6.50 -1.23
N LEU A 49 6.48 7.20 -1.39
CA LEU A 49 7.49 6.77 -2.37
C LEU A 49 8.92 7.17 -2.02
N TYR A 50 9.88 6.53 -2.68
CA TYR A 50 11.26 7.00 -2.76
C TYR A 50 11.94 6.59 -4.08
N PRO A 51 12.98 7.29 -4.52
CA PRO A 51 13.76 6.90 -5.70
C PRO A 51 14.54 5.62 -5.40
N LYS A 52 14.39 4.58 -6.23
CA LYS A 52 14.99 3.26 -5.96
C LYS A 52 16.52 3.29 -5.88
N SER A 53 17.16 4.06 -6.77
CA SER A 53 18.63 4.15 -6.85
C SER A 53 19.22 5.29 -6.02
N ASP A 54 18.39 6.19 -5.50
CA ASP A 54 18.84 7.33 -4.70
C ASP A 54 17.81 7.73 -3.63
N PRO A 55 17.62 6.88 -2.60
CA PRO A 55 16.61 7.13 -1.58
C PRO A 55 16.84 8.40 -0.73
N GLY A 56 18.05 8.99 -0.78
CA GLY A 56 18.38 10.18 0.00
C GLY A 56 17.76 11.48 -0.51
N ARG A 57 17.25 11.50 -1.76
CA ARG A 57 16.72 12.71 -2.41
C ARG A 57 15.23 12.96 -2.16
N ILE A 58 14.66 12.34 -1.12
CA ILE A 58 13.25 12.50 -0.75
C ILE A 58 12.88 13.96 -0.42
N ASP A 59 13.81 14.74 0.15
CA ASP A 59 13.57 16.15 0.51
C ASP A 59 13.29 17.06 -0.70
N GLU A 60 13.94 16.80 -1.84
CA GLU A 60 13.71 17.56 -3.07
C GLU A 60 12.30 17.31 -3.62
N ILE A 61 11.87 16.05 -3.56
CA ILE A 61 10.52 15.64 -3.95
C ILE A 61 9.50 16.28 -3.00
N ALA A 62 9.72 16.21 -1.69
CA ALA A 62 8.77 16.72 -0.69
C ALA A 62 8.55 18.23 -0.87
N ARG A 63 9.63 18.99 -1.09
CA ARG A 63 9.56 20.44 -1.30
C ARG A 63 8.78 20.85 -2.55
N THR A 64 8.86 20.05 -3.62
CA THR A 64 8.35 20.46 -4.95
C THR A 64 7.01 19.80 -5.31
N LEU A 65 6.82 18.56 -4.88
CA LEU A 65 5.69 17.69 -5.22
C LEU A 65 4.91 17.22 -4.00
N GLY A 66 5.34 17.59 -2.80
CA GLY A 66 4.70 17.21 -1.55
C GLY A 66 3.46 18.03 -1.22
N GLU A 67 2.95 17.81 -0.01
CA GLU A 67 1.72 18.42 0.47
C GLU A 67 1.81 19.96 0.42
N GLY A 68 0.82 20.58 -0.21
CA GLY A 68 0.71 22.04 -0.28
C GLY A 68 1.62 22.66 -1.32
N SER A 69 2.34 21.85 -2.11
CA SER A 69 3.06 22.32 -3.28
C SER A 69 2.12 22.87 -4.36
N ALA A 70 2.68 23.61 -5.33
CA ALA A 70 1.93 24.02 -6.52
C ALA A 70 1.41 22.81 -7.30
N PHE A 71 2.15 21.69 -7.30
CA PHE A 71 1.70 20.44 -7.89
C PHE A 71 0.46 19.90 -7.16
N HIS A 72 0.49 19.83 -5.81
CA HIS A 72 -0.65 19.39 -5.01
C HIS A 72 -1.90 20.21 -5.32
N ARG A 73 -1.82 21.55 -5.20
CA ARG A 73 -2.97 22.42 -5.46
C ARG A 73 -3.53 22.28 -6.88
N ARG A 74 -2.68 22.01 -7.87
CA ARG A 74 -3.09 21.88 -9.27
C ARG A 74 -3.71 20.53 -9.61
N HIS A 75 -3.24 19.45 -8.98
CA HIS A 75 -3.60 18.09 -9.37
C HIS A 75 -4.41 17.33 -8.32
N GLY A 76 -4.56 17.87 -7.10
CA GLY A 76 -5.29 17.22 -6.01
C GLY A 76 -4.60 15.99 -5.43
N ILE A 77 -3.37 15.72 -5.84
CA ILE A 77 -2.54 14.60 -5.39
C ILE A 77 -1.11 15.09 -5.12
N TYR A 78 -0.39 14.42 -4.25
CA TYR A 78 0.99 14.78 -3.89
C TYR A 78 1.86 13.56 -3.61
N ALA A 79 3.17 13.75 -3.66
CA ALA A 79 4.12 12.74 -3.18
C ALA A 79 4.26 12.88 -1.66
N ASP A 80 4.29 11.77 -0.94
CA ASP A 80 4.73 11.72 0.45
C ASP A 80 6.04 10.94 0.51
N PRO A 81 7.20 11.61 0.35
CA PRO A 81 8.46 10.89 0.23
C PRO A 81 8.89 10.31 1.58
N VAL A 82 9.17 9.02 1.61
CA VAL A 82 9.47 8.29 2.85
C VAL A 82 10.82 7.61 2.80
N SER A 83 11.43 7.43 3.97
CA SER A 83 12.62 6.58 4.10
C SER A 83 12.29 5.12 3.74
N PRO A 84 13.20 4.38 3.07
CA PRO A 84 13.05 2.94 2.83
C PRO A 84 12.88 2.12 4.12
N PHE A 85 13.31 2.66 5.26
CA PHE A 85 13.24 2.02 6.57
C PHE A 85 11.96 2.34 7.35
N LEU A 86 11.11 3.25 6.85
CA LEU A 86 9.85 3.62 7.50
C LEU A 86 8.87 2.42 7.63
N PRO A 87 8.59 1.64 6.57
CA PRO A 87 7.63 0.55 6.68
C PRO A 87 8.24 -0.69 7.35
N SER A 88 7.54 -1.24 8.35
CA SER A 88 7.86 -2.56 8.91
C SER A 88 7.49 -3.67 7.94
N LEU A 89 8.49 -4.24 7.26
CA LEU A 89 8.30 -5.20 6.17
C LEU A 89 8.88 -6.60 6.50
N PRO A 90 8.26 -7.67 5.98
CA PRO A 90 8.79 -9.02 6.09
C PRO A 90 10.09 -9.20 5.30
N ALA A 91 10.97 -10.09 5.76
CA ALA A 91 12.22 -10.41 5.05
C ALA A 91 11.99 -10.77 3.56
N GLY A 92 12.93 -10.34 2.71
CA GLY A 92 12.91 -10.56 1.25
C GLY A 92 11.80 -9.82 0.50
N TRP A 93 11.19 -8.78 1.09
CA TRP A 93 10.12 -8.00 0.43
C TRP A 93 10.60 -7.33 -0.87
N GLU A 94 11.88 -6.94 -0.95
CA GLU A 94 12.44 -6.28 -2.13
C GLU A 94 12.40 -7.18 -3.37
N GLU A 95 12.60 -8.49 -3.19
CA GLU A 95 12.52 -9.50 -4.24
C GLU A 95 11.08 -9.72 -4.75
N ARG A 96 10.09 -9.27 -3.97
CA ARG A 96 8.66 -9.41 -4.27
C ARG A 96 8.04 -8.13 -4.82
N LEU A 97 8.84 -7.09 -5.05
CA LEU A 97 8.35 -5.87 -5.66
C LEU A 97 7.72 -6.16 -7.03
N ILE A 98 6.53 -5.62 -7.24
CA ILE A 98 5.79 -5.74 -8.49
C ILE A 98 6.14 -4.55 -9.37
N ALA A 99 6.79 -4.80 -10.49
CA ALA A 99 7.08 -3.77 -11.48
C ALA A 99 5.79 -3.33 -12.19
N LEU A 100 5.50 -2.04 -12.16
CA LEU A 100 4.46 -1.38 -12.94
C LEU A 100 5.11 -0.36 -13.89
N PRO A 101 5.42 -0.76 -15.13
CA PRO A 101 5.88 0.16 -16.16
C PRO A 101 4.79 1.15 -16.53
N LEU A 102 5.12 2.43 -16.62
CA LEU A 102 4.20 3.51 -16.98
C LEU A 102 4.59 4.09 -18.35
N ALA A 103 3.58 4.59 -19.09
CA ALA A 103 3.78 5.16 -20.43
C ALA A 103 4.73 6.38 -20.46
N THR A 104 5.03 6.97 -19.30
CA THR A 104 5.97 8.09 -19.12
C THR A 104 7.45 7.65 -19.11
N GLY A 105 7.71 6.36 -19.29
CA GLY A 105 9.04 5.76 -19.19
C GLY A 105 9.57 5.77 -17.75
N VAL A 106 8.67 5.66 -16.78
CA VAL A 106 8.95 5.47 -15.36
C VAL A 106 8.44 4.10 -14.96
N THR A 107 9.19 3.40 -14.10
CA THR A 107 8.73 2.16 -13.46
C THR A 107 8.39 2.44 -12.00
N ALA A 108 7.16 2.13 -11.61
CA ALA A 108 6.75 2.09 -10.21
C ALA A 108 6.97 0.67 -9.67
N TRP A 109 7.88 0.51 -8.72
CA TRP A 109 8.14 -0.75 -8.02
C TRP A 109 7.24 -0.81 -6.80
N CYS A 110 6.11 -1.49 -6.93
CA CYS A 110 5.07 -1.50 -5.90
C CYS A 110 5.30 -2.64 -4.91
N LEU A 111 5.08 -2.39 -3.61
CA LEU A 111 5.01 -3.47 -2.63
C LEU A 111 3.98 -4.53 -3.03
N GLU A 112 4.33 -5.79 -2.78
CA GLU A 112 3.38 -6.90 -2.89
C GLU A 112 2.24 -6.69 -1.86
N PRO A 113 0.97 -6.93 -2.22
CA PRO A 113 -0.17 -6.61 -1.36
C PRO A 113 -0.11 -7.17 0.07
N HIS A 114 0.43 -8.37 0.29
CA HIS A 114 0.56 -8.95 1.63
C HIS A 114 1.67 -8.30 2.43
N ASP A 115 2.76 -7.90 1.79
CA ASP A 115 3.85 -7.17 2.44
C ASP A 115 3.38 -5.77 2.88
N ALA A 116 2.65 -5.07 2.01
CA ALA A 116 1.99 -3.81 2.34
C ALA A 116 0.97 -3.99 3.48
N ALA A 117 0.14 -5.02 3.43
CA ALA A 117 -0.83 -5.32 4.48
C ALA A 117 -0.18 -5.61 5.83
N VAL A 118 0.97 -6.31 5.85
CA VAL A 118 1.71 -6.58 7.09
C VAL A 118 2.21 -5.28 7.72
N SER A 119 2.82 -4.39 6.94
CA SER A 119 3.24 -3.07 7.43
C SER A 119 2.06 -2.28 8.03
N LYS A 120 0.90 -2.32 7.36
CA LYS A 120 -0.35 -1.72 7.83
C LYS A 120 -0.88 -2.34 9.13
N TYR A 121 -0.83 -3.67 9.27
CA TYR A 121 -1.26 -4.35 10.48
C TYR A 121 -0.33 -4.10 11.67
N VAL A 122 0.97 -3.94 11.43
CA VAL A 122 1.96 -3.54 12.44
C VAL A 122 1.66 -2.13 12.94
N ARG A 123 1.48 -1.17 12.01
CA ARG A 123 1.13 0.22 12.34
C ARG A 123 -0.24 0.35 13.04
N GLY A 124 -1.21 -0.45 12.63
CA GLY A 124 -2.46 -0.65 13.39
C GLY A 124 -3.55 0.42 13.25
N GLU A 125 -3.35 1.43 12.40
CA GLU A 125 -4.30 2.53 12.17
C GLU A 125 -5.67 2.06 11.64
N GLU A 126 -6.73 2.80 11.96
CA GLU A 126 -8.09 2.42 11.52
C GLU A 126 -8.22 2.38 9.99
N ARG A 127 -7.65 3.38 9.29
CA ARG A 127 -7.63 3.44 7.82
C ARG A 127 -6.85 2.27 7.21
N ASP A 128 -5.78 1.84 7.86
CA ASP A 128 -5.01 0.66 7.46
C ASP A 128 -5.83 -0.62 7.60
N ARG A 129 -6.59 -0.73 8.70
CA ARG A 129 -7.50 -1.85 8.91
C ARG A 129 -8.62 -1.88 7.88
N LEU A 130 -9.15 -0.73 7.47
CA LEU A 130 -10.13 -0.63 6.36
C LEU A 130 -9.54 -1.17 5.05
N TRP A 131 -8.32 -0.72 4.68
CA TRP A 131 -7.60 -1.19 3.51
C TRP A 131 -7.39 -2.72 3.53
N CYS A 132 -6.94 -3.27 4.66
CA CYS A 132 -6.72 -4.71 4.80
C CYS A 132 -8.02 -5.52 4.75
N ARG A 133 -9.10 -5.04 5.36
CA ARG A 133 -10.42 -5.70 5.30
C ARG A 133 -10.95 -5.77 3.88
N ALA A 134 -10.83 -4.69 3.11
CA ALA A 134 -11.21 -4.68 1.70
C ALA A 134 -10.39 -5.70 0.90
N GLY A 135 -9.06 -5.72 1.08
CA GLY A 135 -8.19 -6.71 0.43
C GLY A 135 -8.55 -8.16 0.78
N LEU A 136 -8.92 -8.45 2.03
CA LEU A 136 -9.38 -9.77 2.47
C LEU A 136 -10.75 -10.13 1.85
N ALA A 137 -11.71 -9.20 1.84
CA ALA A 137 -13.04 -9.41 1.29
C ALA A 137 -13.00 -9.73 -0.22
N HIS A 138 -12.14 -9.02 -0.96
CA HIS A 138 -11.93 -9.21 -2.40
C HIS A 138 -10.92 -10.32 -2.74
N ARG A 139 -10.40 -11.05 -1.74
CA ARG A 139 -9.42 -12.14 -1.89
C ARG A 139 -8.09 -11.74 -2.54
N ILE A 140 -7.79 -10.45 -2.56
CA ILE A 140 -6.47 -9.91 -2.90
C ILE A 140 -5.47 -10.35 -1.82
N LEU A 141 -5.91 -10.32 -0.55
CA LEU A 141 -5.14 -10.76 0.59
C LEU A 141 -5.59 -12.15 1.06
N LYS A 142 -4.63 -13.01 1.36
CA LYS A 142 -4.82 -14.35 1.90
C LYS A 142 -4.33 -14.39 3.34
N ALA A 143 -5.21 -14.78 4.26
CA ALA A 143 -4.89 -14.84 5.69
C ALA A 143 -3.67 -15.72 6.03
N ASN A 144 -3.44 -16.81 5.30
CA ASN A 144 -2.29 -17.68 5.54
C ASN A 144 -0.98 -16.99 5.14
N THR A 145 -0.95 -16.34 3.99
CA THR A 145 0.19 -15.55 3.52
C THR A 145 0.47 -14.37 4.46
N LEU A 146 -0.56 -13.65 4.92
CA LEU A 146 -0.38 -12.58 5.92
C LEU A 146 0.29 -13.08 7.21
N ARG A 147 -0.16 -14.23 7.74
CA ARG A 147 0.43 -14.83 8.93
C ARG A 147 1.87 -15.29 8.71
N GLU A 148 2.16 -15.82 7.52
CA GLU A 148 3.52 -16.22 7.15
C GLU A 148 4.45 -15.02 7.04
N ARG A 149 4.04 -13.99 6.31
CA ARG A 149 4.79 -12.74 6.17
C ARG A 149 5.03 -12.10 7.53
N LEU A 150 4.00 -11.96 8.37
CA LEU A 150 4.14 -11.37 9.70
C LEU A 150 5.14 -12.11 10.60
N ARG A 151 5.27 -13.45 10.48
CA ARG A 151 6.29 -14.21 11.24
C ARG A 151 7.73 -13.84 10.83
N ASN A 152 7.90 -13.42 9.58
CA ASN A 152 9.20 -13.03 9.02
C ASN A 152 9.41 -11.51 9.05
N THR A 153 8.58 -10.77 9.77
CA THR A 153 8.76 -9.33 10.02
C THR A 153 9.52 -9.13 11.32
N HIS A 154 10.61 -8.37 11.22
CA HIS A 154 11.53 -8.09 12.32
C HIS A 154 11.72 -6.57 12.44
N ALA A 155 12.49 -6.12 13.44
CA ALA A 155 12.73 -4.70 13.72
C ALA A 155 11.44 -3.89 13.95
N VAL A 156 10.57 -4.43 14.81
CA VAL A 156 9.33 -3.80 15.28
C VAL A 156 9.38 -3.68 16.81
N GLU A 157 8.55 -2.82 17.37
CA GLU A 157 8.47 -2.64 18.81
C GLU A 157 7.87 -3.88 19.50
N PRO A 158 8.23 -4.13 20.78
CA PRO A 158 7.64 -5.20 21.56
C PRO A 158 6.11 -5.19 21.54
N GLY A 159 5.51 -6.33 21.21
CA GLY A 159 4.06 -6.51 21.16
C GLY A 159 3.38 -6.06 19.87
N GLU A 160 4.07 -5.38 18.94
CA GLU A 160 3.47 -5.01 17.64
C GLU A 160 3.06 -6.22 16.81
N ILE A 161 3.91 -7.25 16.75
CA ILE A 161 3.59 -8.52 16.07
C ILE A 161 2.34 -9.18 16.66
N ASP A 162 2.20 -9.17 17.99
CA ASP A 162 1.05 -9.81 18.64
C ASP A 162 -0.24 -9.03 18.43
N ARG A 163 -0.17 -7.69 18.48
CA ARG A 163 -1.30 -6.82 18.11
C ARG A 163 -1.70 -7.02 16.65
N ALA A 164 -0.74 -7.03 15.73
CA ALA A 164 -0.96 -7.30 14.31
C ALA A 164 -1.59 -8.69 14.08
N ARG A 165 -1.09 -9.71 14.77
CA ARG A 165 -1.63 -11.08 14.71
C ARG A 165 -3.07 -11.15 15.20
N ALA A 166 -3.36 -10.51 16.33
CA ALA A 166 -4.71 -10.42 16.88
C ALA A 166 -5.67 -9.67 15.95
N ALA A 167 -5.20 -8.57 15.35
CA ALA A 167 -5.92 -7.78 14.37
C ALA A 167 -6.28 -8.58 13.11
N ILE A 168 -5.31 -9.29 12.51
CA ILE A 168 -5.56 -10.19 11.37
C ILE A 168 -6.61 -11.25 11.75
N ALA A 169 -6.47 -11.87 12.92
CA ALA A 169 -7.41 -12.88 13.37
C ALA A 169 -8.83 -12.32 13.56
N ALA A 170 -8.96 -11.11 14.10
CA ALA A 170 -10.23 -10.42 14.28
C ALA A 170 -10.91 -10.11 12.94
N ASP A 171 -10.18 -9.53 11.98
CA ASP A 171 -10.73 -9.21 10.66
C ASP A 171 -11.17 -10.47 9.89
N VAL A 172 -10.37 -11.54 9.94
CA VAL A 172 -10.72 -12.81 9.30
C VAL A 172 -11.98 -13.43 9.92
N ARG A 173 -12.14 -13.36 11.24
CA ARG A 173 -13.36 -13.83 11.92
C ARG A 173 -14.57 -12.99 11.53
N ALA A 174 -14.43 -11.66 11.51
CA ALA A 174 -15.50 -10.75 11.14
C ALA A 174 -15.96 -10.98 9.69
N LEU A 175 -15.03 -11.18 8.76
CA LEU A 175 -15.37 -11.46 7.35
C LEU A 175 -16.14 -12.78 7.20
N ARG A 176 -15.74 -13.83 7.94
CA ARG A 176 -16.44 -15.12 7.95
C ARG A 176 -17.86 -15.01 8.49
N SER A 177 -18.06 -14.28 9.59
CA SER A 177 -19.39 -14.13 10.20
C SER A 177 -20.34 -13.34 9.30
N THR A 178 -19.88 -12.27 8.65
CA THR A 178 -20.66 -11.50 7.66
C THR A 178 -21.11 -12.38 6.51
N ARG A 179 -20.19 -13.15 5.92
CA ARG A 179 -20.50 -14.07 4.81
C ARG A 179 -21.53 -15.14 5.18
N THR A 180 -21.42 -15.71 6.39
CA THR A 180 -22.41 -16.68 6.89
C THR A 180 -23.80 -16.04 7.00
N ARG A 181 -23.89 -14.82 7.57
CA ARG A 181 -25.16 -14.10 7.72
C ARG A 181 -25.82 -13.80 6.37
N GLU A 182 -25.05 -13.40 5.36
CA GLU A 182 -25.58 -13.14 4.01
C GLU A 182 -26.15 -14.39 3.34
N ILE A 183 -25.46 -15.52 3.47
CA ILE A 183 -25.93 -16.82 2.93
C ILE A 183 -27.25 -17.21 3.59
N THR A 184 -27.35 -17.11 4.93
CA THR A 184 -28.59 -17.41 5.66
C THR A 184 -29.73 -16.48 5.24
N LYS A 185 -29.47 -15.17 5.11
CA LYS A 185 -30.49 -14.19 4.63
C LYS A 185 -30.94 -14.44 3.19
N ARG A 186 -30.08 -14.95 2.32
CA ARG A 186 -30.45 -15.28 0.94
C ARG A 186 -31.31 -16.54 0.88
N ARG A 187 -31.01 -17.54 1.71
CA ARG A 187 -31.80 -18.78 1.83
C ARG A 187 -33.18 -18.56 2.44
N ALA A 188 -33.34 -17.59 3.35
CA ALA A 188 -34.63 -17.26 3.95
C ALA A 188 -35.56 -16.43 3.05
N ARG A 189 -35.07 -15.95 1.90
CA ARG A 189 -35.83 -15.13 0.92
C ARG A 189 -36.22 -15.91 -0.34
N ASN A 190 -35.76 -17.16 -0.46
CA ASN A 190 -36.12 -18.10 -1.51
C ASN A 190 -36.99 -19.20 -0.89
#